data_AF-A0A8J7QJT5-F1
#
_entry.id   AF-A0A8J7QJT5-F1
#
_cell.length_a   1.000
_cell.length_b   1.000
_cell.length_c   1.000
_cell.angle_alpha   90.00
_cell.angle_beta   90.00
_cell.angle_gamma   90.00
#
_symmetry.space_group_name_H-M   'P 1'
#
loop_
_entity.id
_entity.type
_entity.pdbx_description
1 polymer ?
#
loop_
_entity_poly.entity_id
_entity_poly.type
_entity_poly.pdbx_seq_one_letter_code
_entity_poly.pdbx_strand_id
1 'polypeptide(L)'
;MDNKAKIYLTTAVVILAGILLIIGAFIAVPYYNVWQQEMAGRAEFAKAEQNRKIKIEEAKANLEAEKLNAQAEIERAKGAAEAIRIENGSLSSTYIQYLWVRQQNDLNNKTVIYIPTENNLPILEASRLDRQGD
;
A
#
# COMPACT_ATOMS: atom_id res chain seq x y z
N MET A 1 43.04 56.51 -40.70
CA MET A 1 43.50 55.37 -39.87
C MET A 1 44.01 54.28 -40.79
N ASP A 2 45.29 53.94 -40.67
CA ASP A 2 45.90 52.86 -41.45
C ASP A 2 45.20 51.52 -41.20
N ASN A 3 45.06 50.69 -42.24
CA ASN A 3 44.40 49.37 -42.11
C ASN A 3 45.03 48.49 -41.02
N LYS A 4 46.34 48.63 -40.80
CA LYS A 4 47.04 47.95 -39.70
C LYS A 4 46.52 48.38 -38.34
N ALA A 5 46.31 49.68 -38.11
CA ALA A 5 45.79 50.20 -36.85
C ALA A 5 44.36 49.72 -36.54
N LYS A 6 43.51 49.59 -37.58
CA LYS A 6 42.15 49.04 -37.41
C LYS A 6 42.18 47.58 -36.98
N ILE A 7 43.08 46.77 -37.55
CA ILE A 7 43.23 45.34 -37.20
C ILE A 7 43.71 45.17 -35.75
N TYR A 8 44.66 45.99 -35.29
CA TYR A 8 45.13 45.94 -33.90
C TYR A 8 44.03 46.34 -32.91
N LEU A 9 43.21 47.33 -33.26
CA LEU A 9 42.13 47.79 -32.39
C LEU A 9 41.00 46.75 -32.28
N THR A 10 40.62 46.09 -33.38
CA THR A 10 39.59 45.04 -33.33
C THR A 10 40.06 43.80 -32.59
N THR A 11 41.32 43.37 -32.77
CA THR A 11 41.89 42.24 -32.02
C THR A 11 41.98 42.54 -30.52
N ALA A 12 42.38 43.75 -30.13
CA ALA A 12 42.40 44.16 -28.72
C ALA A 12 40.99 44.12 -28.09
N VAL A 13 39.95 44.56 -28.81
CA VAL A 13 38.56 44.52 -28.31
C VAL A 13 38.06 43.08 -28.12
N VAL A 14 38.35 42.18 -29.07
CA VAL A 14 37.95 40.77 -28.97
C VAL A 14 38.63 40.08 -27.78
N ILE A 15 39.92 40.35 -27.56
CA ILE A 15 40.66 39.81 -26.41
C ILE A 15 40.05 40.32 -25.11
N LEU A 16 39.74 41.61 -25.02
CA LEU A 16 39.18 42.23 -23.82
C LEU A 16 37.76 41.70 -23.53
N ALA A 17 36.94 41.49 -24.56
CA ALA A 17 35.64 40.83 -24.43
C ALA A 17 35.77 39.37 -23.95
N GLY A 18 36.76 38.63 -24.47
CA GLY A 18 37.06 37.26 -24.02
C GLY A 18 37.46 37.21 -22.54
N ILE A 19 38.31 38.14 -22.10
CA ILE A 19 38.72 38.25 -20.69
C ILE A 19 37.52 38.55 -19.79
N LEU A 20 36.65 39.49 -20.18
CA LEU A 20 35.44 39.81 -19.41
C LEU A 20 34.48 38.62 -19.29
N LEU A 21 34.32 37.83 -20.36
CA LEU A 21 33.52 36.61 -20.31
C LEU A 21 34.10 35.57 -19.35
N ILE A 22 35.43 35.39 -19.35
CA ILE A 22 36.11 34.47 -18.44
C ILE A 22 35.90 34.92 -16.99
N ILE A 23 36.13 36.19 -16.68
CA ILE A 23 35.91 36.74 -15.32
C ILE A 23 34.45 36.56 -14.89
N GLY A 24 33.49 36.84 -15.78
CA GLY A 24 32.08 36.61 -15.51
C GLY A 24 31.76 35.14 -15.20
N ALA A 25 32.34 34.21 -15.96
CA ALA A 25 32.17 32.78 -15.71
C ALA A 25 32.75 32.33 -14.37
N PHE A 26 33.93 32.85 -13.97
CA PHE A 26 34.55 32.55 -12.68
C PHE A 26 33.70 33.00 -11.48
N ILE A 27 32.83 34.00 -11.65
CA ILE A 27 31.90 34.46 -10.60
C ILE A 27 30.57 33.71 -10.69
N ALA A 28 30.04 33.51 -11.90
CA ALA A 28 28.73 32.91 -12.10
C ALA A 28 28.69 31.41 -11.73
N VAL A 29 29.73 30.65 -12.08
CA VAL A 29 29.79 29.20 -11.82
C VAL A 29 29.72 28.86 -10.33
N PRO A 30 30.57 29.42 -9.43
CA PRO A 30 30.49 29.08 -8.01
C PRO A 30 29.18 29.57 -7.37
N TYR A 31 28.66 30.73 -7.78
CA TYR A 31 27.38 31.24 -7.28
C TYR A 31 26.21 30.31 -7.65
N TYR A 32 26.17 29.86 -8.91
CA TYR A 32 25.16 28.92 -9.38
C TYR A 32 25.22 27.58 -8.65
N ASN A 33 26.41 27.05 -8.38
CA ASN A 33 26.59 25.79 -7.65
C ASN A 33 26.04 25.87 -6.23
N VAL A 34 26.25 26.98 -5.51
CA VAL A 34 25.69 27.18 -4.17
C VAL A 34 24.17 27.27 -4.21
N TRP A 35 23.62 28.06 -5.15
CA TRP A 35 22.18 28.18 -5.33
C TRP A 35 21.53 26.82 -5.66
N GLN A 36 22.15 26.04 -6.55
CA GLN A 36 21.70 24.69 -6.88
C GLN A 36 21.68 23.77 -5.64
N GLN A 37 22.73 23.79 -4.83
CA GLN A 37 22.80 22.98 -3.60
C GLN A 37 21.72 23.39 -2.58
N GLU A 38 21.48 24.68 -2.42
CA GLU A 38 20.43 25.19 -1.53
C GLU A 38 19.03 24.79 -2.02
N MET A 39 18.78 24.88 -3.33
CA MET A 39 17.52 24.44 -3.92
C MET A 39 17.32 22.92 -3.76
N ALA A 40 18.37 22.13 -3.93
CA ALA A 40 18.32 20.69 -3.69
C ALA A 40 17.98 20.38 -2.22
N GLY A 41 18.64 21.03 -1.26
CA GLY A 41 18.36 20.86 0.16
C GLY A 41 16.93 21.27 0.54
N ARG A 42 16.42 22.38 -0.01
CA ARG A 42 15.02 22.78 0.17
C ARG A 42 14.04 21.74 -0.37
N ALA A 43 14.31 21.19 -1.55
CA ALA A 43 13.46 20.17 -2.16
C ALA A 43 13.45 18.87 -1.33
N GLU A 44 14.62 18.44 -0.83
CA GLU A 44 14.71 17.27 0.04
C GLU A 44 13.97 17.47 1.36
N PHE A 45 14.12 18.63 1.99
CA PHE A 45 13.40 18.97 3.22
C PHE A 45 11.88 18.95 3.01
N ALA A 46 11.39 19.62 1.96
CA ALA A 46 9.97 19.64 1.63
C ALA A 46 9.43 18.24 1.36
N LYS A 47 10.18 17.40 0.64
CA LYS A 47 9.82 15.99 0.40
C LYS A 47 9.78 15.19 1.70
N ALA A 48 10.75 15.38 2.60
CA ALA A 48 10.77 14.71 3.90
C ALA A 48 9.58 15.11 4.78
N GLU A 49 9.20 16.39 4.78
CA GLU A 49 8.04 16.89 5.52
C GLU A 49 6.73 16.31 4.99
N GLN A 50 6.54 16.30 3.67
CA GLN A 50 5.39 15.66 3.03
C GLN A 50 5.31 14.17 3.35
N ASN A 51 6.43 13.45 3.24
CA ASN A 51 6.49 12.03 3.57
C ASN A 51 6.13 11.75 5.04
N ARG A 52 6.57 12.60 5.97
CA ARG A 52 6.17 12.49 7.38
C ARG A 52 4.67 12.71 7.56
N LYS A 53 4.10 13.71 6.90
CA LYS A 53 2.66 13.98 6.95
C LYS A 53 1.84 12.79 6.42
N ILE A 54 2.23 12.23 5.28
CA ILE A 54 1.58 11.05 4.70
C ILE A 54 1.60 9.88 5.70
N LYS A 55 2.77 9.59 6.30
CA LYS A 55 2.89 8.51 7.30
C LYS A 55 2.02 8.71 8.53
N ILE A 56 1.86 9.96 8.98
CA ILE A 56 0.99 10.27 10.14
C ILE A 56 -0.47 10.06 9.77
N GLU A 57 -0.91 10.56 8.62
CA GLU A 57 -2.29 10.36 8.16
C GLU A 57 -2.59 8.88 7.90
N GLU A 58 -1.65 8.14 7.31
CA GLU A 58 -1.74 6.69 7.12
C GLU A 58 -1.84 5.94 8.46
N ALA A 59 -0.99 6.28 9.43
CA ALA A 59 -1.05 5.68 10.76
C ALA A 59 -2.38 5.98 11.47
N LYS A 60 -2.91 7.19 11.30
CA LYS A 60 -4.21 7.60 11.84
C LYS A 60 -5.37 6.84 11.18
N ALA A 61 -5.33 6.70 9.85
CA ALA A 61 -6.32 5.92 9.11
C ALA A 61 -6.30 4.46 9.54
N ASN A 62 -5.11 3.86 9.70
CA ASN A 62 -4.98 2.48 10.18
C ASN A 62 -5.54 2.31 11.60
N LEU A 63 -5.25 3.25 12.51
CA LEU A 63 -5.80 3.22 13.86
C LEU A 63 -7.35 3.29 13.86
N GLU A 64 -7.92 4.12 12.99
CA GLU A 64 -9.37 4.22 12.84
C GLU A 64 -9.98 2.93 12.27
N ALA A 65 -9.34 2.34 11.25
CA ALA A 65 -9.74 1.05 10.69
C ALA A 65 -9.73 -0.05 11.75
N GLU A 66 -8.66 -0.16 12.55
CA GLU A 66 -8.56 -1.16 13.62
C GLU A 66 -9.63 -0.98 14.71
N LYS A 67 -9.98 0.26 15.06
CA LYS A 67 -11.08 0.52 15.99
C LYS A 67 -12.43 0.04 15.45
N LEU A 68 -12.71 0.30 14.17
CA LEU A 68 -13.93 -0.15 13.53
C LEU A 68 -13.97 -1.69 13.42
N ASN A 69 -12.84 -2.33 13.11
CA ASN A 69 -12.71 -3.78 13.10
C ASN A 69 -12.97 -4.39 14.47
N ALA A 70 -12.37 -3.82 15.53
CA ALA A 70 -12.62 -4.27 16.89
C ALA A 70 -14.09 -4.12 17.29
N GLN A 71 -14.74 -3.03 16.90
CA GLN A 71 -16.17 -2.82 17.14
C GLN A 71 -17.04 -3.84 16.39
N ALA A 72 -16.70 -4.14 15.13
CA ALA A 72 -17.38 -5.17 14.34
C ALA A 72 -17.26 -6.56 14.98
N GLU A 73 -16.08 -6.90 15.54
CA GLU A 73 -15.87 -8.18 16.23
C GLU A 73 -16.69 -8.29 17.51
N ILE A 74 -16.82 -7.20 18.28
CA ILE A 74 -17.69 -7.17 19.47
C ILE A 74 -19.14 -7.42 19.07
N GLU A 75 -19.63 -6.79 18.00
CA GLU A 75 -21.00 -6.98 17.53
C GLU A 75 -21.23 -8.41 17.02
N ARG A 76 -20.25 -8.96 16.29
CA ARG A 76 -20.26 -10.35 15.84
C ARG A 76 -20.32 -11.33 17.02
N ALA A 77 -19.52 -11.11 18.06
CA ALA A 77 -19.51 -11.92 19.27
C ALA A 77 -20.84 -11.84 20.03
N LYS A 78 -21.43 -10.64 20.13
CA LYS A 78 -22.77 -10.46 20.71
C LYS A 78 -23.85 -11.22 19.94
N GLY A 79 -23.85 -11.11 18.61
CA GLY A 79 -24.81 -11.83 17.77
C GLY A 79 -24.68 -13.35 17.91
N ALA A 80 -23.46 -13.87 18.01
CA ALA A 80 -23.22 -15.29 18.28
C ALA A 80 -23.73 -15.71 19.67
N ALA A 81 -23.47 -14.90 20.70
CA ALA A 81 -23.96 -15.18 22.06
C ALA A 81 -25.49 -15.13 22.15
N GLU A 82 -26.13 -14.20 21.45
CA GLU A 82 -27.59 -14.11 21.39
C GLU A 82 -28.22 -15.31 20.66
N ALA A 83 -27.61 -15.76 19.57
CA ALA A 83 -28.04 -16.99 18.90
C ALA A 83 -27.96 -18.21 19.83
N ILE A 84 -26.85 -18.39 20.56
CA ILE A 84 -26.70 -19.48 21.55
C ILE A 84 -27.74 -19.37 22.67
N ARG A 85 -28.05 -18.15 23.12
CA ARG A 85 -29.05 -17.90 24.16
C ARG A 85 -30.46 -18.28 23.69
N ILE A 86 -30.82 -17.95 22.44
CA ILE A 86 -32.10 -18.34 21.84
C ILE A 86 -32.19 -19.88 21.73
N GLU A 87 -31.07 -20.55 21.50
CA GLU A 87 -30.96 -22.02 21.45
C GLU A 87 -30.86 -22.71 22.81
N ASN A 88 -31.32 -22.06 23.90
CA ASN A 88 -31.40 -22.65 25.24
C ASN A 88 -30.06 -23.14 25.82
N GLY A 89 -28.93 -22.55 25.40
CA GLY A 89 -27.61 -22.82 26.00
C GLY A 89 -26.98 -24.16 25.59
N SER A 90 -27.61 -24.93 24.70
CA SER A 90 -26.98 -26.05 24.01
C SER A 90 -26.59 -25.60 22.61
N LEU A 91 -25.31 -25.76 22.22
CA LEU A 91 -24.94 -25.71 20.80
C LEU A 91 -25.73 -26.84 20.10
N SER A 92 -26.84 -26.48 19.47
CA SER A 92 -27.61 -27.44 18.69
C SER A 92 -26.72 -27.95 17.56
N SER A 93 -26.73 -29.26 17.30
CA SER A 93 -26.02 -29.84 16.15
C SER A 93 -26.38 -29.11 14.84
N THR A 94 -27.60 -28.58 14.73
CA THR A 94 -28.08 -27.79 13.60
C THR A 94 -27.38 -26.43 13.49
N TYR A 95 -27.08 -25.78 14.62
CA TYR A 95 -26.39 -24.49 14.64
C TYR A 95 -24.91 -24.61 14.33
N ILE A 96 -24.25 -25.67 14.82
CA ILE A 96 -22.88 -26.01 14.43
C ILE A 96 -22.81 -26.27 12.91
N GLN A 97 -23.76 -27.03 12.36
CA GLN A 97 -23.85 -27.25 10.92
C GLN A 97 -24.07 -25.95 10.14
N TYR A 98 -24.95 -25.06 10.62
CA TYR A 98 -25.17 -23.75 10.02
C TYR A 98 -23.90 -22.88 10.02
N LEU A 99 -23.20 -22.77 11.16
CA LEU A 99 -21.94 -22.03 11.27
C LEU A 99 -20.87 -22.56 10.31
N TRP A 100 -20.79 -23.89 10.18
CA TRP A 100 -19.86 -24.55 9.27
C TRP A 100 -20.18 -24.28 7.78
N VAL A 101 -21.44 -24.36 7.35
CA VAL A 101 -21.84 -24.01 5.97
C VAL A 101 -21.53 -22.54 5.68
N ARG A 102 -21.82 -21.64 6.63
CA ARG A 102 -21.56 -20.20 6.46
C ARG A 102 -20.07 -19.90 6.27
N GLN A 103 -19.21 -20.50 7.08
CA GLN A 103 -17.75 -20.32 6.99
C GLN A 103 -17.19 -20.83 5.65
N GLN A 104 -17.85 -21.82 5.06
CA GLN A 104 -17.44 -22.46 3.81
C GLN A 104 -17.89 -21.70 2.57
N ASN A 105 -19.02 -20.98 2.66
CA ASN A 105 -19.53 -20.14 1.58
C ASN A 105 -18.63 -18.91 1.31
N ASP A 106 -17.83 -18.49 2.30
CA ASP A 106 -16.78 -17.47 2.13
C ASP A 106 -15.50 -18.02 1.45
N LEU A 107 -15.35 -19.33 1.36
CA LEU A 107 -14.21 -19.99 0.72
C LEU A 107 -14.62 -20.47 -0.68
N ASN A 108 -14.37 -19.64 -1.69
CA ASN A 108 -14.64 -19.88 -3.12
C ASN A 108 -13.99 -21.14 -3.75
N ASN A 109 -13.37 -22.03 -2.96
CA ASN A 109 -12.80 -23.26 -3.47
C ASN A 109 -13.30 -24.47 -2.66
N LYS A 110 -14.12 -25.26 -3.36
CA LYS A 110 -14.54 -26.65 -3.14
C LYS A 110 -13.67 -27.39 -2.12
N THR A 111 -13.98 -27.20 -0.84
CA THR A 111 -13.34 -27.94 0.24
C THR A 111 -14.13 -29.23 0.40
N VAL A 112 -13.51 -30.39 0.17
CA VAL A 112 -14.14 -31.68 0.49
C VAL A 112 -13.99 -31.88 2.00
N ILE A 113 -15.10 -31.91 2.72
CA ILE A 113 -15.10 -32.03 4.17
C ILE A 113 -15.43 -33.47 4.55
N TYR A 114 -14.50 -34.08 5.26
CA TYR A 114 -14.73 -35.31 5.98
C TYR A 114 -15.55 -34.99 7.24
N ILE A 115 -16.79 -35.47 7.30
CA ILE A 115 -17.57 -35.48 8.54
C ILE A 115 -17.24 -36.83 9.22
N PRO A 116 -16.46 -36.86 10.31
CA PRO A 116 -16.32 -38.08 11.08
C PRO A 116 -17.68 -38.40 11.71
N THR A 117 -18.34 -39.42 11.20
CA THR A 117 -19.39 -40.11 11.97
C THR A 117 -18.70 -40.81 13.14
N GLU A 118 -19.39 -40.90 14.28
CA GLU A 118 -18.83 -41.11 15.62
C GLU A 118 -17.90 -42.33 15.82
N ASN A 119 -17.72 -43.20 14.81
CA ASN A 119 -16.89 -44.41 14.90
C ASN A 119 -15.82 -44.58 13.82
N ASN A 120 -15.40 -43.54 13.08
CA ASN A 120 -14.28 -43.62 12.13
C ASN A 120 -14.45 -44.71 11.04
N LEU A 121 -15.70 -45.07 10.72
CA LEU A 121 -16.04 -46.03 9.67
C LEU A 121 -16.60 -45.27 8.46
N PRO A 122 -16.05 -45.45 7.25
CA PRO A 122 -16.58 -44.82 6.05
C PRO A 122 -18.04 -45.25 5.82
N ILE A 123 -18.93 -44.29 5.51
CA ILE A 123 -20.31 -44.57 5.11
C ILE A 123 -20.28 -45.44 3.85
N LEU A 124 -20.73 -46.69 3.97
CA LEU A 124 -20.78 -47.67 2.88
C LEU A 124 -22.05 -47.52 2.00
N GLU A 125 -22.93 -46.56 2.30
CA GLU A 125 -24.24 -46.47 1.65
C GLU A 125 -24.32 -45.50 0.45
N ALA A 126 -23.27 -44.72 0.17
CA ALA A 126 -23.23 -43.85 -1.00
C ALA A 126 -23.25 -44.63 -2.34
N SER A 127 -22.97 -45.93 -2.33
CA SER A 127 -22.99 -46.79 -3.52
C SER A 127 -24.32 -47.50 -3.78
N ARG A 128 -25.36 -47.29 -2.97
CA ARG A 128 -26.65 -48.00 -3.17
C ARG A 128 -27.61 -47.28 -4.14
N LEU A 129 -27.36 -46.01 -4.48
CA LEU A 129 -28.25 -45.22 -5.34
C LEU A 129 -27.97 -45.32 -6.85
N ASP A 130 -26.95 -46.07 -7.27
CA ASP A 130 -26.56 -46.17 -8.69
C ASP A 130 -27.08 -47.44 -9.41
N ARG A 131 -27.97 -48.22 -8.77
CA ARG A 131 -28.62 -49.39 -9.38
C ARG A 131 -30.10 -49.48 -9.02
N GLN A 132 -30.90 -48.54 -9.52
CA GLN A 132 -32.32 -48.76 -9.82
C GLN A 132 -32.77 -47.68 -10.80
N GLY A 133 -32.61 -47.98 -12.08
CA GLY A 133 -32.94 -47.10 -13.19
C GLY A 133 -32.71 -47.79 -14.53
N ASP A 134 -33.22 -49.02 -14.66
CA ASP A 134 -33.68 -49.61 -15.92
C ASP A 134 -35.21 -49.77 -15.81
#